data_AF-C6XM68-F1
#
_entry.id   AF-C6XM68-F1
#
_cell.length_a   1.000
_cell.length_b   1.000
_cell.length_c   1.000
_cell.angle_alpha   90.00
_cell.angle_beta   90.00
_cell.angle_gamma   90.00
#
_symmetry.space_group_name_H-M   'P 1'
#
loop_
_entity.id
_entity.type
_entity.pdbx_description
1 polymer ?
#
loop_
_entity_poly.entity_id
_entity_poly.type
_entity_poly.pdbx_seq_one_letter_code
_entity_poly.pdbx_strand_id
1 'polypeptide(L)'
;MKSLPTLIKLAQRNIDMIAVEIAKSQAHIEELRMKKASGQAKMDVEQAMAEDELDLNMLGSMPAYIARQKWENERIEAKIAEIEQSISHVRERLILAYQEKSKLENLEAKYDFRAKQDLNTKEQAQLDEAALTRRA
;
A
#
# COMPACT_ATOMS: atom_id res chain seq x y z
N MET A 1 -16.24 23.41 12.02
CA MET A 1 -16.49 22.07 11.44
C MET A 1 -15.80 21.98 10.08
N LYS A 2 -15.14 20.87 9.74
CA LYS A 2 -14.52 20.69 8.41
C LYS A 2 -15.62 20.43 7.37
N SER A 3 -15.50 20.98 6.16
CA SER A 3 -16.46 20.71 5.07
C SER A 3 -16.30 19.29 4.53
N LEU A 4 -17.37 18.71 3.97
CA LEU A 4 -17.35 17.37 3.36
C LEU A 4 -16.21 17.18 2.33
N PRO A 5 -15.98 18.13 1.39
CA PRO A 5 -14.86 18.04 0.46
C PRO A 5 -13.49 17.96 1.14
N THR A 6 -13.34 18.65 2.29
CA THR A 6 -12.11 18.60 3.09
C THR A 6 -11.92 17.22 3.72
N LEU A 7 -13.00 16.59 4.20
CA LEU A 7 -12.96 15.25 4.76
C LEU A 7 -12.62 14.20 3.70
N ILE A 8 -13.16 14.31 2.49
CA ILE A 8 -12.81 13.41 1.37
C ILE A 8 -11.33 13.52 1.01
N LYS A 9 -10.78 14.75 0.95
CA LYS A 9 -9.35 14.97 0.71
C LYS A 9 -8.48 14.38 1.82
N LEU A 10 -8.91 14.47 3.09
CA LEU A 10 -8.20 13.85 4.20
C LEU A 10 -8.23 12.32 4.12
N ALA A 11 -9.37 11.73 3.75
CA ALA A 11 -9.49 10.29 3.53
C ALA A 11 -8.59 9.82 2.37
N GLN A 12 -8.54 10.57 1.27
CA GLN A 12 -7.63 10.29 0.16
C GLN A 12 -6.16 10.35 0.60
N ARG A 13 -5.77 11.39 1.35
CA ARG A 13 -4.41 11.48 1.89
C ARG A 13 -4.08 10.28 2.79
N ASN A 14 -5.03 9.77 3.56
CA ASN A 14 -4.82 8.59 4.39
C ASN A 14 -4.55 7.33 3.54
N ILE A 15 -5.32 7.14 2.47
CA ILE A 15 -5.09 6.07 1.48
C ILE A 15 -3.68 6.18 0.89
N ASP A 16 -3.29 7.39 0.48
CA ASP A 16 -1.97 7.62 -0.14
C ASP A 16 -0.82 7.31 0.83
N MET A 17 -0.96 7.71 2.11
CA MET A 17 0.04 7.39 3.14
C MET A 17 0.19 5.88 3.36
N ILE A 18 -0.94 5.16 3.42
CA ILE A 18 -0.94 3.69 3.58
C ILE A 18 -0.33 3.02 2.35
N ALA A 19 -0.62 3.52 1.13
CA ALA A 19 -0.03 3.01 -0.10
C ALA A 19 1.51 3.19 -0.11
N VAL A 20 2.01 4.33 0.34
CA VAL A 20 3.45 4.58 0.49
C VAL A 20 4.08 3.63 1.51
N GLU A 21 3.41 3.35 2.62
CA GLU A 21 3.87 2.38 3.63
C GLU A 21 4.03 0.99 3.02
N ILE A 22 3.02 0.50 2.28
CA ILE A 22 3.08 -0.78 1.57
C ILE A 22 4.24 -0.80 0.57
N ALA A 23 4.39 0.25 -0.24
CA ALA A 23 5.45 0.32 -1.26
C ALA A 23 6.85 0.27 -0.64
N LYS A 24 7.06 0.94 0.51
CA LYS A 24 8.33 0.88 1.24
C LYS A 24 8.62 -0.52 1.77
N SER A 25 7.62 -1.19 2.35
CA SER A 25 7.77 -2.56 2.84
C SER A 25 8.07 -3.54 1.69
N GLN A 26 7.44 -3.36 0.53
CA GLN A 26 7.73 -4.15 -0.66
C GLN A 26 9.15 -3.92 -1.18
N ALA A 27 9.62 -2.67 -1.23
CA ALA A 27 10.99 -2.36 -1.60
C ALA A 27 12.01 -3.03 -0.66
N HIS A 28 11.71 -3.09 0.65
CA HIS A 28 12.56 -3.77 1.61
C HIS A 28 12.57 -5.30 1.45
N ILE A 29 11.43 -5.91 1.08
CA ILE A 29 11.38 -7.34 0.70
C ILE A 29 12.29 -7.60 -0.50
N GLU A 30 12.23 -6.75 -1.54
CA GLU A 30 13.07 -6.92 -2.73
C GLU A 30 14.56 -6.77 -2.40
N GLU A 31 14.93 -5.81 -1.54
CA GLU A 31 16.30 -5.68 -1.04
C GLU A 31 16.79 -6.96 -0.34
N LEU A 32 15.95 -7.55 0.53
CA LEU A 32 16.26 -8.80 1.21
C LEU A 32 16.40 -9.98 0.24
N ARG A 33 15.53 -10.05 -0.79
CA ARG A 33 15.61 -11.06 -1.86
C ARG A 33 16.90 -10.92 -2.66
N MET A 34 17.29 -9.69 -3.03
CA MET A 34 18.56 -9.42 -3.70
C MET A 34 19.75 -9.81 -2.82
N LYS A 35 19.71 -9.52 -1.52
CA LYS A 35 20.76 -9.92 -0.58
C LYS A 35 20.90 -11.44 -0.51
N LYS A 36 19.79 -12.17 -0.45
CA LYS A 36 19.78 -13.64 -0.48
C LYS A 36 20.39 -14.17 -1.78
N ALA A 37 19.95 -13.65 -2.93
CA ALA A 37 20.47 -14.07 -4.24
C ALA A 37 21.97 -13.79 -4.39
N SER A 38 22.45 -12.63 -3.93
CA SER A 38 23.87 -12.29 -3.94
C SER A 38 24.69 -13.20 -3.00
N GLY A 39 24.15 -13.52 -1.81
CA GLY A 39 24.79 -14.45 -0.89
C GLY A 39 24.91 -15.86 -1.48
N GLN A 40 23.86 -16.33 -2.16
CA GLN A 40 23.88 -17.60 -2.87
C GLN A 40 24.92 -17.62 -3.99
N ALA A 41 24.94 -16.60 -4.85
CA ALA A 41 25.91 -16.52 -5.94
C ALA A 41 27.36 -16.50 -5.44
N LYS A 42 27.63 -15.81 -4.32
CA LYS A 42 28.96 -15.84 -3.69
C LYS A 42 29.31 -17.24 -3.20
N MET A 43 28.36 -17.92 -2.57
CA MET A 43 28.59 -19.29 -2.09
C MET A 43 28.92 -20.25 -3.23
N ASP A 44 28.22 -20.14 -4.36
CA ASP A 44 28.45 -20.98 -5.54
C ASP A 44 29.86 -20.74 -6.12
N VAL A 45 30.34 -19.48 -6.12
CA VAL A 45 31.71 -19.13 -6.57
C VAL A 45 32.76 -19.69 -5.61
N GLU A 46 32.61 -19.47 -4.29
CA GLU A 46 33.55 -19.96 -3.28
C GLU A 46 33.63 -21.50 -3.30
N GLN A 47 32.51 -22.18 -3.53
CA GLN A 47 32.48 -23.63 -3.69
C GLN A 47 33.22 -24.08 -4.96
N ALA A 48 32.98 -23.44 -6.10
CA ALA A 48 33.68 -23.76 -7.33
C ALA A 48 35.20 -23.55 -7.21
N MET A 49 35.64 -22.48 -6.54
CA MET A 49 37.06 -22.20 -6.30
C MET A 49 37.70 -23.24 -5.37
N ALA A 50 37.02 -23.63 -4.29
CA ALA A 50 37.51 -24.66 -3.37
C ALA A 50 37.67 -26.03 -4.05
N GLU A 51 36.81 -26.34 -5.03
CA GLU A 51 36.86 -27.60 -5.79
C GLU A 51 37.98 -27.60 -6.86
N ASP A 52 38.26 -26.46 -7.50
CA ASP A 52 39.22 -26.35 -8.62
C ASP A 52 40.67 -26.11 -8.16
N GLU A 53 40.89 -25.35 -7.09
CA GLU A 53 42.25 -24.96 -6.64
C GLU A 53 42.92 -25.95 -5.68
N LEU A 54 42.22 -27.03 -5.26
CA LEU A 54 42.75 -28.04 -4.30
C LEU A 54 43.32 -27.43 -3.01
N ASP A 55 42.88 -26.23 -2.62
CA ASP A 55 43.27 -25.62 -1.35
C ASP A 55 42.59 -26.37 -0.20
N LEU A 56 43.34 -27.28 0.42
CA LEU A 56 42.94 -28.11 1.55
C LEU A 56 42.41 -27.30 2.73
N ASN A 57 42.86 -26.05 2.90
CA ASN A 57 42.38 -25.17 3.96
C ASN A 57 40.99 -24.60 3.63
N MET A 58 40.75 -24.19 2.38
CA MET A 58 39.42 -23.79 1.93
C MET A 58 38.46 -24.99 2.03
N LEU A 59 38.84 -26.15 1.48
CA LEU A 59 38.02 -27.36 1.47
C LEU A 59 37.56 -27.77 2.89
N GLY A 60 38.43 -27.65 3.89
CA GLY A 60 38.10 -27.95 5.28
C GLY A 60 37.13 -26.95 5.94
N SER A 61 37.13 -25.70 5.50
CA SER A 61 36.29 -24.62 6.06
C SER A 61 34.94 -24.45 5.33
N MET A 62 34.82 -24.94 4.10
CA MET A 62 33.61 -24.84 3.27
C MET A 62 32.32 -25.35 3.93
N PRO A 63 32.29 -26.50 4.65
CA PRO A 63 31.07 -26.96 5.29
C PRO A 63 30.52 -25.98 6.33
N ALA A 64 31.40 -25.34 7.10
CA ALA A 64 31.01 -24.33 8.10
C ALA A 64 30.49 -23.06 7.43
N TYR A 65 31.12 -22.64 6.33
CA TYR A 65 30.67 -21.50 5.52
C TYR A 65 29.27 -21.75 4.92
N ILE A 66 29.03 -22.92 4.32
CA ILE A 66 27.72 -23.31 3.77
C ILE A 66 26.65 -23.32 4.86
N ALA A 67 26.94 -23.90 6.03
CA ALA A 67 26.01 -23.92 7.16
C ALA A 67 25.64 -22.50 7.61
N ARG A 68 26.62 -21.59 7.68
CA ARG A 68 26.38 -20.17 8.00
C ARG A 68 25.52 -19.47 6.95
N GLN A 69 25.77 -19.74 5.66
CA GLN A 69 25.00 -19.13 4.58
C GLN A 69 23.55 -19.63 4.57
N LYS A 70 23.32 -20.92 4.84
CA LYS A 70 21.97 -21.48 5.02
C LYS A 70 21.23 -20.81 6.17
N TRP A 71 21.87 -20.67 7.32
CA TRP A 71 21.28 -19.97 8.47
C TRP A 71 20.93 -18.51 8.16
N GLU A 72 21.81 -17.77 7.46
CA GLU A 72 21.51 -16.39 7.06
C GLU A 72 20.35 -16.34 6.06
N ASN A 73 20.24 -17.31 5.14
CA ASN A 73 19.12 -17.40 4.19
C ASN A 73 17.80 -17.66 4.92
N GLU A 74 17.75 -18.62 5.86
CA GLU A 74 16.58 -18.89 6.70
C GLU A 74 16.17 -17.66 7.50
N ARG A 75 17.15 -16.93 8.05
CA ARG A 75 16.90 -15.67 8.77
C ARG A 75 16.30 -14.60 7.87
N ILE A 76 16.78 -14.49 6.64
CA ILE A 76 16.22 -13.55 5.65
C ILE A 76 14.79 -13.94 5.27
N GLU A 77 14.52 -15.23 5.08
CA GLU A 77 13.16 -15.72 4.78
C GLU A 77 12.18 -15.44 5.91
N ALA A 78 12.58 -15.69 7.16
CA ALA A 78 11.75 -15.37 8.33
C ALA A 78 11.41 -13.88 8.39
N LYS A 79 12.37 -12.99 8.09
CA LYS A 79 12.14 -11.54 8.02
C LYS A 79 11.20 -11.15 6.88
N ILE A 80 11.34 -11.77 5.70
CA ILE A 80 10.43 -11.52 4.58
C ILE A 80 9.01 -11.91 4.98
N ALA A 81 8.83 -13.09 5.60
CA ALA A 81 7.52 -13.55 6.06
C ALA A 81 6.89 -12.61 7.10
N GLU A 82 7.69 -12.09 8.05
CA GLU A 82 7.23 -11.10 9.03
C GLU A 82 6.75 -9.80 8.36
N ILE A 83 7.51 -9.29 7.38
CA ILE A 83 7.13 -8.09 6.62
C ILE A 83 5.87 -8.34 5.78
N GLU A 84 5.75 -9.50 5.15
CA GLU A 84 4.56 -9.89 4.38
C GLU A 84 3.32 -9.98 5.27
N GLN A 85 3.45 -10.52 6.48
CA GLN A 85 2.38 -10.53 7.48
C GLN A 85 1.99 -9.11 7.89
N SER A 86 2.97 -8.23 8.12
CA SER A 86 2.73 -6.81 8.42
C SER A 86 1.97 -6.11 7.28
N ILE A 87 2.40 -6.32 6.03
CA ILE A 87 1.71 -5.78 4.84
C ILE A 87 0.26 -6.25 4.78
N SER A 88 -0.04 -7.50 5.15
CA SER A 88 -1.41 -8.01 5.20
C SER A 88 -2.30 -7.16 6.12
N HIS A 89 -1.81 -6.83 7.31
CA HIS A 89 -2.54 -5.97 8.25
C HIS A 89 -2.68 -4.52 7.75
N VAL A 90 -1.65 -4.00 7.08
CA VAL A 90 -1.71 -2.67 6.46
C VAL A 90 -2.74 -2.62 5.31
N ARG A 91 -2.91 -3.72 4.56
CA ARG A 91 -3.95 -3.84 3.53
C ARG A 91 -5.37 -3.81 4.11
N GLU A 92 -5.58 -4.40 5.29
CA GLU A 92 -6.88 -4.27 5.98
C GLU A 92 -7.19 -2.81 6.30
N ARG A 93 -6.21 -2.06 6.81
CA ARG A 93 -6.33 -0.62 7.06
C ARG A 93 -6.62 0.17 5.78
N LEU A 94 -6.01 -0.22 4.66
CA LEU A 94 -6.27 0.38 3.34
C LEU A 94 -7.73 0.18 2.91
N ILE A 95 -8.27 -1.02 3.06
CA ILE A 95 -9.68 -1.33 2.74
C ILE A 95 -10.62 -0.45 3.56
N LEU A 96 -10.37 -0.32 4.87
CA LEU A 96 -11.18 0.54 5.74
C LEU A 96 -11.12 2.01 5.31
N ALA A 97 -9.95 2.51 4.92
CA ALA A 97 -9.79 3.88 4.43
C ALA A 97 -10.57 4.13 3.12
N TYR A 98 -10.59 3.15 2.20
CA TYR A 98 -11.42 3.23 1.00
C TYR A 98 -12.92 3.23 1.32
N GLN A 99 -13.36 2.39 2.25
CA GLN A 99 -14.76 2.36 2.69
C GLN A 99 -15.18 3.69 3.31
N GLU A 100 -14.32 4.30 4.13
CA GLU A 100 -14.56 5.62 4.72
C GLU A 100 -14.67 6.71 3.65
N LYS A 101 -13.74 6.74 2.70
CA LYS A 101 -13.78 7.69 1.59
C LYS A 101 -15.07 7.56 0.78
N SER A 102 -15.44 6.33 0.43
CA SER A 102 -16.67 6.05 -0.32
C SER A 102 -17.93 6.48 0.44
N LYS A 103 -17.98 6.30 1.77
CA LYS A 103 -19.09 6.81 2.59
C LYS A 103 -19.21 8.34 2.50
N LEU A 104 -18.09 9.05 2.53
CA LEU A 104 -18.07 10.51 2.44
C LEU A 104 -18.49 11.01 1.05
N GLU A 105 -18.00 10.38 -0.02
CA GLU A 105 -18.40 10.69 -1.41
C GLU A 105 -19.90 10.46 -1.62
N ASN A 106 -20.46 9.37 -1.08
CA ASN A 106 -21.89 9.10 -1.14
C ASN A 106 -22.73 10.14 -0.38
N LEU A 107 -22.20 10.67 0.73
CA LEU A 107 -22.85 11.76 1.46
C LEU A 107 -22.81 13.05 0.65
N GLU A 108 -21.69 13.38 0.01
CA GLU A 108 -21.53 14.56 -0.85
C GLU A 108 -22.56 14.55 -1.98
N ALA A 109 -22.66 13.43 -2.69
CA ALA A 109 -23.63 13.26 -3.78
C ALA A 109 -25.08 13.48 -3.31
N LYS A 110 -25.43 13.04 -2.09
CA LYS A 110 -26.76 13.28 -1.50
C LYS A 110 -26.99 14.75 -1.17
N TYR A 111 -25.99 15.45 -0.64
CA TYR A 111 -26.07 16.88 -0.37
C TYR A 111 -26.25 17.68 -1.66
N ASP A 112 -25.45 17.37 -2.69
CA ASP A 112 -25.54 18.03 -3.98
C ASP A 112 -26.89 17.80 -4.66
N PHE A 113 -27.41 16.58 -4.57
CA PHE A 113 -28.74 16.24 -5.09
C PHE A 113 -29.84 17.08 -4.42
N ARG A 114 -29.83 17.16 -3.08
CA ARG A 114 -30.79 17.97 -2.32
C ARG A 114 -30.67 19.45 -2.65
N ALA A 115 -29.45 19.98 -2.71
CA ALA A 115 -29.20 21.38 -3.05
C ALA A 115 -29.76 21.74 -4.44
N LYS A 116 -29.58 20.85 -5.43
CA LYS A 116 -30.16 21.03 -6.77
C LYS A 116 -31.70 20.96 -6.75
N GLN A 117 -32.26 20.02 -6.00
CA GLN A 117 -33.71 19.89 -5.87
C GLN A 117 -34.33 21.15 -5.24
N ASP A 118 -33.73 21.65 -4.15
CA ASP A 118 -34.18 22.87 -3.48
C ASP A 118 -34.10 24.10 -4.39
N LEU A 119 -33.03 24.20 -5.21
CA LEU A 119 -32.87 25.27 -6.19
C LEU A 119 -33.95 25.20 -7.27
N ASN A 120 -34.17 24.03 -7.87
CA ASN A 120 -35.22 23.82 -8.87
C ASN A 120 -36.61 24.14 -8.31
N THR A 121 -36.90 23.74 -7.05
CA THR A 121 -38.18 24.05 -6.41
C THR A 121 -38.36 25.56 -6.19
N LYS A 122 -37.30 26.28 -5.82
CA LYS A 122 -37.34 27.74 -5.68
C LYS A 122 -37.54 28.44 -7.02
N GLU A 123 -36.82 28.01 -8.05
CA GLU A 123 -36.97 28.55 -9.41
C GLU A 123 -38.38 28.32 -9.95
N GLN A 124 -38.92 27.11 -9.76
CA GLN A 124 -40.30 26.80 -10.16
C GLN A 124 -41.32 27.68 -9.43
N ALA A 125 -41.18 27.84 -8.11
CA ALA A 125 -42.06 28.70 -7.33
C ALA A 125 -42.03 30.17 -7.79
N GLN A 126 -40.84 30.68 -8.15
CA GLN A 126 -40.69 32.03 -8.69
C GLN A 126 -41.35 32.17 -10.08
N LEU A 127 -41.21 31.17 -10.94
CA LEU A 127 -41.86 31.16 -12.26
C LEU A 127 -43.39 31.12 -12.12
N ASP A 128 -43.90 30.31 -11.19
CA ASP A 128 -45.33 30.20 -10.92
C ASP A 128 -45.90 31.53 -10.38
N GLU A 129 -45.20 32.18 -9.44
CA GLU A 129 -45.56 33.51 -8.93
C GLU A 129 -45.55 34.58 -10.03
N ALA A 130 -44.53 34.57 -10.89
CA ALA A 130 -44.42 35.49 -12.03
C ALA A 130 -45.52 35.26 -13.09
N ALA A 131 -46.02 34.03 -13.21
CA ALA A 131 -47.12 33.70 -14.11
C ALA A 131 -48.48 34.15 -13.57
N LEU A 132 -48.69 34.05 -12.25
CA LEU A 132 -49.90 34.53 -11.58
C LEU A 132 -50.00 36.05 -11.63
N THR A 133 -48.91 36.75 -11.36
CA THR A 133 -48.85 38.22 -11.38
C THR A 133 -49.03 38.84 -12.77
N ARG A 134 -48.71 38.12 -13.85
CA ARG A 134 -48.97 38.57 -15.24
C ARG A 134 -50.40 38.31 -15.74
N ARG A 135 -51.16 37.46 -15.06
CA ARG A 135 -52.56 37.13 -15.43
C ARG A 135 -53.59 37.93 -14.63
N ALA A 136 -53.18 38.53 -13.51
CA ALA A 136 -53.97 39.49 -12.73
C ALA A 136 -53.89 40.89 -13.35
#